data_AF-A0A9E4C0Z6-F1
#
_entry.id   AF-A0A9E4C0Z6-F1
#
_cell.length_a   1.000
_cell.length_b   1.000
_cell.length_c   1.000
_cell.angle_alpha   90.00
_cell.angle_beta   90.00
_cell.angle_gamma   90.00
#
_symmetry.space_group_name_H-M   'P 1'
#
loop_
_entity.id
_entity.type
_entity.pdbx_description
1 polymer ?
#
loop_
_entity_poly.entity_id
_entity_poly.type
_entity_poly.pdbx_seq_one_letter_code
_entity_poly.pdbx_strand_id
1 'polypeptide(L)'
;MDIAGKSLVALRDHYRHYLFEEYLPFWDKYGIDHELGGFICALDRDGTLVEDSKNIWYQGRGLWTYSYLYQHFGGEEHLQVARKARDFLLVHGRDQAGDWVTALDRSGRVISPATKRGYEGLFVAEGLQASRRRRGPRNGHRRPLALGCSF
;
A
#
# COMPACT_ATOMS: atom_id res chain seq x y z
N MET A 1 16.12 -26.99 -14.14
CA MET A 1 15.21 -27.42 -13.07
C MET A 1 13.90 -26.69 -13.32
N ASP A 2 12.85 -27.44 -13.62
CA ASP A 2 11.55 -26.87 -13.96
C ASP A 2 10.61 -27.02 -12.76
N ILE A 3 9.78 -26.00 -12.51
CA ILE A 3 8.77 -26.00 -11.46
C ILE A 3 7.42 -26.13 -12.15
N ALA A 4 6.68 -27.20 -11.85
CA ALA A 4 5.39 -27.51 -12.49
C ALA A 4 5.43 -27.45 -14.03
N GLY A 5 6.52 -27.92 -14.63
CA GLY A 5 6.68 -27.95 -16.10
C GLY A 5 7.04 -26.61 -16.74
N LYS A 6 7.39 -25.57 -15.95
CA LYS A 6 7.87 -24.28 -16.46
C LYS A 6 9.29 -24.00 -15.97
N SER A 7 10.11 -23.42 -16.85
CA SER A 7 11.43 -22.91 -16.47
C SER A 7 11.29 -21.69 -15.56
N LEU A 8 12.33 -21.39 -14.77
CA LEU A 8 12.36 -20.18 -13.93
C LEU A 8 12.21 -18.90 -14.74
N VAL A 9 12.75 -18.86 -15.97
CA VAL A 9 12.60 -17.73 -16.89
C VAL A 9 11.14 -17.56 -17.31
N ALA A 10 10.47 -18.65 -17.70
CA ALA A 10 9.07 -18.62 -18.08
C ALA A 10 8.16 -18.19 -16.91
N LEU A 11 8.44 -18.65 -15.69
CA LEU A 11 7.71 -18.23 -14.50
C LEU A 11 7.93 -16.75 -14.17
N ARG A 12 9.18 -16.27 -14.24
CA ARG A 12 9.50 -14.86 -14.05
C ARG A 12 8.73 -13.98 -15.03
N ASP A 13 8.76 -14.32 -16.32
CA ASP A 13 8.13 -13.51 -17.36
C ASP A 13 6.61 -13.53 -17.21
N HIS A 14 6.03 -14.67 -16.84
CA HIS A 14 4.62 -14.81 -16.51
C HIS A 14 4.20 -13.87 -15.36
N TYR A 15 4.87 -13.93 -14.20
CA TYR A 15 4.52 -13.07 -13.07
C TYR A 15 4.83 -11.59 -13.31
N ARG A 16 5.85 -11.28 -14.10
CA ARG A 16 6.13 -9.91 -14.52
C ARG A 16 4.99 -9.34 -15.37
N HIS A 17 4.48 -10.12 -16.31
CA HIS A 17 3.32 -9.74 -17.12
C HIS A 17 2.09 -9.48 -16.23
N TYR A 18 1.73 -10.42 -15.36
CA TYR A 18 0.59 -10.22 -14.46
C TYR A 18 0.76 -9.01 -13.54
N LEU A 19 1.96 -8.76 -13.03
CA LEU A 19 2.18 -7.62 -12.16
C LEU A 19 1.99 -6.30 -12.92
N PHE A 20 2.74 -6.09 -14.01
CA PHE A 20 2.83 -4.78 -14.67
C PHE A 20 1.74 -4.52 -15.70
N GLU A 21 1.21 -5.56 -16.35
CA GLU A 21 0.25 -5.42 -17.45
C GLU A 21 -1.20 -5.68 -17.02
N GLU A 22 -1.42 -6.40 -15.90
CA GLU A 22 -2.76 -6.78 -15.44
C GLU A 22 -3.11 -6.13 -14.10
N TYR A 23 -2.36 -6.46 -13.03
CA TYR A 23 -2.72 -6.07 -11.68
C TYR A 23 -2.50 -4.59 -11.40
N LEU A 24 -1.31 -4.03 -11.69
CA LEU A 24 -1.07 -2.61 -11.42
C LEU A 24 -2.01 -1.69 -12.19
N PRO A 25 -2.28 -1.89 -13.50
CA PRO A 25 -3.27 -1.09 -14.22
C PRO A 25 -4.68 -1.20 -13.65
N PHE A 26 -5.11 -2.40 -13.23
CA PHE A 26 -6.40 -2.59 -12.58
C PHE A 26 -6.50 -1.81 -11.26
N TRP A 27 -5.51 -1.98 -10.37
CA TRP A 27 -5.53 -1.30 -9.07
C TRP A 27 -5.40 0.21 -9.22
N ASP A 28 -4.58 0.71 -10.13
CA ASP A 28 -4.47 2.14 -10.41
C ASP A 28 -5.79 2.75 -10.89
N LYS A 29 -6.53 2.01 -11.73
CA LYS A 29 -7.79 2.48 -12.29
C LYS A 29 -8.97 2.40 -11.32
N TYR A 30 -9.05 1.34 -10.51
CA TYR A 30 -10.28 1.03 -9.74
C TYR A 30 -10.08 1.00 -8.23
N GLY A 31 -8.91 0.57 -7.76
CA GLY A 31 -8.70 0.26 -6.35
C GLY A 31 -7.89 1.28 -5.56
N ILE A 32 -7.20 2.20 -6.22
CA ILE A 32 -6.52 3.32 -5.54
C ILE A 32 -7.48 4.50 -5.46
N ASP A 33 -7.72 4.98 -4.25
CA ASP A 33 -8.46 6.24 -4.07
C ASP A 33 -7.50 7.41 -4.27
N HIS A 34 -7.35 7.85 -5.52
CA HIS A 34 -6.46 8.96 -5.86
C HIS A 34 -6.92 10.30 -5.27
N GLU A 35 -8.19 10.42 -4.88
CA GLU A 35 -8.78 11.64 -4.32
C GLU A 35 -8.48 11.77 -2.82
N LEU A 36 -8.86 10.75 -2.03
CA LEU A 36 -8.76 10.81 -0.57
C LEU A 36 -7.59 10.00 0.00
N GLY A 37 -6.89 9.24 -0.84
CA GLY A 37 -5.83 8.34 -0.42
C GLY A 37 -6.33 7.02 0.15
N GLY A 38 -5.42 6.05 0.20
CA GLY A 38 -5.73 4.67 0.56
C GLY A 38 -6.26 3.86 -0.62
N PHE A 39 -6.88 2.73 -0.30
CA PHE A 39 -7.27 1.71 -1.25
C PHE A 39 -8.68 1.21 -0.98
N ILE A 40 -9.44 1.03 -2.05
CA ILE A 40 -10.78 0.46 -2.07
C ILE A 40 -10.65 -0.98 -2.59
N CYS A 41 -10.99 -1.96 -1.75
CA CYS A 41 -10.70 -3.36 -2.00
C CYS A 41 -11.94 -4.21 -2.35
N ALA A 42 -13.14 -3.73 -2.04
CA ALA A 42 -14.39 -4.40 -2.39
C ALA A 42 -14.79 -4.05 -3.83
N LEU A 43 -14.08 -4.66 -4.78
CA LEU A 43 -14.28 -4.52 -6.21
C LEU A 43 -14.64 -5.88 -6.82
N ASP A 44 -15.53 -5.88 -7.80
CA ASP A 44 -15.76 -7.05 -8.64
C ASP A 44 -14.63 -7.18 -9.70
N ARG A 45 -14.60 -8.32 -10.41
CA ARG A 45 -13.54 -8.67 -11.38
C ARG A 45 -13.39 -7.66 -12.52
N ASP A 46 -14.45 -6.93 -12.86
CA ASP A 46 -14.46 -5.91 -13.90
C ASP A 46 -14.13 -4.49 -13.37
N GLY A 47 -13.88 -4.38 -12.07
CA GLY A 47 -13.62 -3.11 -11.39
C GLY A 47 -14.87 -2.41 -10.86
N THR A 48 -16.05 -3.03 -10.96
CA THR A 48 -17.28 -2.48 -10.37
C THR A 48 -17.13 -2.34 -8.87
N LEU A 49 -17.41 -1.14 -8.37
CA LEU A 49 -17.37 -0.82 -6.95
C LEU A 49 -18.52 -1.51 -6.22
N VAL A 50 -18.20 -2.37 -5.25
CA VAL A 50 -19.19 -3.01 -4.36
C VAL A 50 -19.37 -2.20 -3.09
N GLU A 51 -18.25 -1.80 -2.46
CA GLU A 51 -18.23 -0.96 -1.26
C GLU A 51 -16.94 -0.12 -1.24
N ASP A 52 -17.02 1.12 -0.76
CA ASP A 52 -15.89 2.05 -0.68
C ASP A 52 -15.22 2.12 0.71
N SER A 53 -15.55 1.17 1.59
CA SER A 53 -14.97 1.05 2.92
C SER A 53 -13.46 0.73 2.86
N LYS A 54 -12.72 1.26 3.83
CA LYS A 54 -11.26 1.16 3.94
C LYS A 54 -10.88 0.34 5.15
N ASN A 55 -10.69 -0.95 4.91
CA ASN A 55 -10.18 -1.90 5.90
C ASN A 55 -8.69 -1.65 6.19
N ILE A 56 -8.32 -1.47 7.47
CA ILE A 56 -6.98 -0.99 7.87
C ILE A 56 -5.86 -1.98 7.51
N TRP A 57 -6.08 -3.28 7.70
CA TRP A 57 -5.12 -4.30 7.29
C TRP A 57 -4.78 -4.24 5.79
N TYR A 58 -5.78 -3.93 4.95
CA TYR A 58 -5.59 -3.76 3.51
C TYR A 58 -4.79 -2.48 3.22
N GLN A 59 -5.08 -1.39 3.92
CA GLN A 59 -4.33 -0.14 3.78
C GLN A 59 -2.84 -0.32 4.09
N GLY A 60 -2.51 -1.04 5.18
CA GLY A 60 -1.14 -1.35 5.55
C GLY A 60 -0.40 -2.16 4.48
N ARG A 61 -1.05 -3.18 3.92
CA ARG A 61 -0.51 -3.99 2.82
C ARG A 61 -0.31 -3.18 1.55
N GLY A 62 -1.28 -2.37 1.16
CA GLY A 62 -1.15 -1.50 -0.01
C GLY A 62 -0.02 -0.49 0.15
N LEU A 63 0.12 0.12 1.34
CA LEU A 63 1.24 1.00 1.66
C LEU A 63 2.58 0.28 1.51
N TRP A 64 2.70 -0.94 2.03
CA TRP A 64 3.89 -1.76 1.85
C TRP A 64 4.17 -2.05 0.36
N THR A 65 3.16 -2.52 -0.38
CA THR A 65 3.30 -2.90 -1.80
C THR A 65 3.78 -1.73 -2.64
N TYR A 66 3.16 -0.56 -2.54
CA TYR A 66 3.55 0.61 -3.34
C TYR A 66 4.87 1.22 -2.88
N SER A 67 5.22 1.11 -1.59
CA SER A 67 6.55 1.46 -1.10
C SER A 67 7.64 0.54 -1.66
N TYR A 68 7.35 -0.77 -1.76
CA TYR A 68 8.23 -1.76 -2.35
C TYR A 68 8.40 -1.53 -3.86
N LEU A 69 7.29 -1.32 -4.58
CA LEU A 69 7.30 -1.04 -6.01
C LEU A 69 8.18 0.17 -6.33
N TYR A 70 7.99 1.27 -5.60
CA TYR A 70 8.84 2.45 -5.78
C TYR A 70 10.33 2.16 -5.55
N GLN A 71 10.67 1.42 -4.49
CA GLN A 71 12.06 1.14 -4.13
C GLN A 71 12.78 0.22 -5.11
N HIS A 72 12.06 -0.73 -5.72
CA HIS A 72 12.65 -1.78 -6.54
C HIS A 72 12.45 -1.59 -8.04
N PHE A 73 11.38 -0.88 -8.43
CA PHE A 73 11.01 -0.67 -9.84
C PHE A 73 10.91 0.82 -10.22
N GLY A 74 10.98 1.75 -9.26
CA GLY A 74 10.88 3.19 -9.53
C GLY A 74 9.42 3.64 -9.70
N GLY A 75 9.18 4.70 -10.47
CA GLY A 75 7.83 5.24 -10.71
C GLY A 75 7.38 6.24 -9.64
N GLU A 76 7.31 7.52 -9.98
CA GLU A 76 6.85 8.55 -9.04
C GLU A 76 5.39 8.33 -8.65
N GLU A 77 4.59 7.77 -9.54
CA GLU A 77 3.22 7.33 -9.29
C GLU A 77 3.13 6.38 -8.09
N HIS A 78 4.04 5.41 -7.97
CA HIS A 78 4.06 4.49 -6.84
C HIS A 78 4.37 5.20 -5.52
N LEU A 79 5.28 6.17 -5.56
CA LEU A 79 5.60 6.99 -4.40
C LEU A 79 4.43 7.87 -3.97
N GLN A 80 3.70 8.45 -4.93
CA GLN A 80 2.54 9.28 -4.64
C GLN A 80 1.40 8.47 -4.01
N VAL A 81 1.12 7.27 -4.54
CA VAL A 81 0.15 6.34 -3.93
C VAL A 81 0.55 5.99 -2.50
N ALA A 82 1.82 5.58 -2.29
CA ALA A 82 2.31 5.24 -0.95
C ALA A 82 2.22 6.43 0.02
N ARG A 83 2.56 7.65 -0.42
CA ARG A 83 2.44 8.86 0.41
C ARG A 83 1.00 9.13 0.82
N LYS A 84 0.06 9.12 -0.13
CA LYS A 84 -1.36 9.36 0.16
C LYS A 84 -1.94 8.30 1.09
N ALA A 85 -1.61 7.03 0.88
CA ALA A 85 -2.06 5.93 1.75
C ALA A 85 -1.51 6.08 3.18
N ARG A 86 -0.23 6.45 3.32
CA ARG A 86 0.38 6.74 4.63
C ARG A 86 -0.34 7.90 5.32
N ASP A 87 -0.53 9.01 4.61
CA ASP A 87 -1.12 10.20 5.20
C ASP A 87 -2.56 9.94 5.65
N PHE A 88 -3.35 9.22 4.82
CA PHE A 88 -4.69 8.75 5.20
C PHE A 88 -4.66 7.89 6.47
N LEU A 89 -3.75 6.90 6.55
CA LEU A 89 -3.59 6.04 7.72
C LEU A 89 -3.23 6.82 9.00
N LEU A 90 -2.30 7.76 8.91
CA LEU A 90 -1.83 8.52 10.06
C LEU A 90 -2.87 9.51 10.59
N VAL A 91 -3.72 10.04 9.70
CA VAL A 91 -4.79 10.97 10.08
C VAL A 91 -6.02 10.25 10.64
N HIS A 92 -6.40 9.11 10.05
CA HIS A 92 -7.71 8.49 10.31
C HIS A 92 -7.65 7.13 11.01
N GLY A 93 -6.53 6.41 10.91
CA GLY A 93 -6.48 4.97 11.22
C GLY A 93 -6.48 4.61 12.70
N ARG A 94 -6.47 5.59 13.61
CA ARG A 94 -6.37 5.36 15.05
C ARG A 94 -7.54 5.93 15.83
N ASP A 95 -7.91 5.25 16.91
CA ASP A 95 -8.83 5.79 17.90
C ASP A 95 -8.14 6.73 18.91
N GLN A 96 -8.90 7.21 19.90
CA GLN A 96 -8.40 8.12 20.94
C GLN A 96 -7.36 7.47 21.87
N ALA A 97 -7.35 6.13 21.99
CA ALA A 97 -6.35 5.40 22.76
C ALA A 97 -5.06 5.18 21.95
N GLY A 98 -5.08 5.47 20.64
CA GLY A 98 -3.96 5.27 19.72
C GLY A 98 -3.95 3.90 19.06
N ASP A 99 -4.97 3.08 19.29
CA ASP A 99 -5.09 1.75 18.71
C ASP A 99 -5.56 1.84 17.25
N TRP A 100 -5.06 0.93 16.41
CA TRP A 100 -5.50 0.83 15.02
C TRP A 100 -6.94 0.31 14.96
N VAL A 101 -7.83 1.07 14.32
CA VAL A 101 -9.21 0.63 14.10
C VAL A 101 -9.27 -0.48 13.05
N THR A 102 -10.41 -1.16 12.93
CA THR A 102 -10.54 -2.25 11.95
C THR A 102 -10.90 -1.70 10.56
N ALA A 103 -11.83 -0.76 10.49
CA ALA A 103 -12.33 -0.22 9.24
C ALA A 103 -12.80 1.23 9.35
N LEU A 104 -12.61 1.94 8.24
CA LEU A 104 -13.05 3.31 8.01
C LEU A 104 -14.05 3.33 6.84
N ASP A 105 -14.92 4.32 6.78
CA ASP A 105 -15.54 4.67 5.49
C ASP A 105 -14.53 5.36 4.56
N ARG A 106 -14.93 5.64 3.32
CA ARG A 106 -14.05 6.26 2.33
C ARG A 106 -13.44 7.59 2.81
N SER A 107 -14.17 8.36 3.61
CA SER A 107 -13.75 9.66 4.14
C SER A 107 -12.82 9.59 5.36
N GLY A 108 -12.64 8.40 5.93
CA GLY A 108 -11.80 8.20 7.10
C GLY A 108 -12.56 8.30 8.44
N ARG A 109 -13.89 8.21 8.44
CA ARG A 109 -14.66 8.06 9.68
C ARG A 109 -14.65 6.59 10.10
N VAL A 110 -14.47 6.36 11.39
CA VAL A 110 -14.47 5.01 11.97
C VAL A 110 -15.84 4.35 11.84
N ILE A 111 -15.87 3.18 11.21
CA ILE A 111 -17.07 2.34 11.09
C ILE A 111 -16.92 1.01 11.83
N SER A 112 -15.69 0.56 12.09
CA SER A 112 -15.41 -0.60 12.94
C SER A 112 -14.25 -0.30 13.89
N PRO A 113 -14.44 -0.44 15.22
CA PRO A 113 -13.45 -0.05 16.23
C PRO A 113 -12.20 -0.95 16.22
N ALA A 114 -11.21 -0.59 17.03
CA ALA A 114 -10.03 -1.40 17.27
C ALA A 114 -10.36 -2.72 17.98
N THR A 115 -9.55 -3.75 17.74
CA THR A 115 -9.67 -5.05 18.42
C THR A 115 -8.53 -5.27 19.40
N LYS A 116 -8.78 -6.04 20.48
CA LYS A 116 -7.76 -6.34 21.51
C LYS A 116 -6.51 -7.09 21.01
N ARG A 117 -6.55 -7.67 19.80
CA ARG A 117 -5.46 -8.49 19.23
C ARG A 117 -4.79 -7.87 17.99
N GLY A 118 -5.37 -6.80 17.42
CA GLY A 118 -4.66 -5.82 16.57
C GLY A 118 -3.89 -6.36 15.36
N TYR A 119 -4.41 -7.37 14.64
CA TYR A 119 -3.69 -7.97 13.50
C TYR A 119 -3.43 -6.96 12.37
N GLU A 120 -4.37 -6.04 12.18
CA GLU A 120 -4.29 -4.84 11.34
C GLU A 120 -3.03 -4.01 11.62
N GLY A 121 -2.64 -3.87 12.89
CA GLY A 121 -1.48 -3.11 13.32
C GLY A 121 -0.17 -3.66 12.79
N LEU A 122 -0.07 -4.98 12.54
CA LEU A 122 1.12 -5.60 11.96
C LEU A 122 1.37 -5.10 10.53
N PHE A 123 0.34 -5.14 9.68
CA PHE A 123 0.45 -4.67 8.30
C PHE A 123 0.68 -3.17 8.22
N VAL A 124 0.08 -2.40 9.13
CA VAL A 124 0.34 -0.97 9.18
C VAL A 124 1.78 -0.70 9.60
N ALA A 125 2.31 -1.41 10.60
CA ALA A 125 3.72 -1.28 10.99
C ALA A 125 4.68 -1.63 9.83
N GLU A 126 4.42 -2.73 9.12
CA GLU A 126 5.19 -3.12 7.94
C GLU A 126 5.14 -2.07 6.83
N GLY A 127 3.94 -1.57 6.50
CA GLY A 127 3.74 -0.53 5.50
C GLY A 127 4.46 0.77 5.88
N LEU A 128 4.31 1.22 7.13
CA LEU A 128 4.98 2.43 7.62
C LEU A 128 6.50 2.28 7.59
N GLN A 129 7.04 1.13 8.00
CA GLN A 129 8.47 0.84 7.91
C GLN A 129 8.96 0.85 6.46
N ALA A 130 8.24 0.21 5.54
CA ALA A 130 8.62 0.17 4.13
C ALA A 130 8.56 1.56 3.48
N SER A 131 7.59 2.40 3.87
CA SER A 131 7.44 3.77 3.36
C SER A 131 8.58 4.71 3.77
N ARG A 132 9.35 4.36 4.81
CA ARG A 132 10.54 5.11 5.19
C ARG A 132 11.63 4.89 4.15
N ARG A 133 11.97 5.96 3.43
CA ARG A 133 13.09 5.97 2.50
C ARG A 133 14.37 5.54 3.23
N ARG A 134 15.00 4.43 2.81
CA ARG A 134 16.39 4.17 3.16
C ARG A 134 17.25 5.31 2.63
N ARG A 135 18.09 5.92 3.49
CA ARG A 135 19.21 6.73 3.02
C ARG A 135 19.96 5.89 1.99
N GLY A 136 20.04 6.38 0.75
CA GLY A 136 20.88 5.74 -0.26
C GLY A 136 22.34 5.62 0.22
N PRO A 137 23.17 4.79 -0.42
CA PRO A 137 24.58 4.72 -0.09
C PRO A 137 25.21 6.12 -0.09
N ARG A 138 26.11 6.37 0.87
CA ARG A 138 26.90 7.61 0.96
C ARG A 138 27.81 7.74 -0.26
N ASN A 139 27.28 8.12 -1.41
CA ASN A 139 28.08 8.70 -2.48
C ASN A 139 27.57 10.12 -2.72
N GLY A 140 28.52 11.05 -2.61
CA GLY A 140 28.28 12.48 -2.52
C GLY A 140 27.52 13.02 -3.72
N HIS A 141 26.82 14.13 -3.46
CA HIS A 141 26.14 15.02 -4.42
C HIS A 141 24.75 14.58 -4.94
N ARG A 142 23.73 14.73 -4.09
CA ARG A 142 22.73 15.83 -4.14
C ARG A 142 21.58 15.55 -3.14
N ARG A 143 20.95 16.64 -2.67
CA ARG A 143 20.20 16.82 -1.40
C ARG A 143 19.02 15.84 -1.16
N PRO A 144 18.68 15.54 0.10
CA PRO A 144 17.49 14.77 0.45
C PRO A 144 16.29 15.69 0.76
N LEU A 145 15.17 15.48 0.06
CA LEU A 145 13.85 15.74 0.64
C LEU A 145 13.47 14.47 1.41
N ALA A 146 13.68 14.51 2.73
CA ALA A 146 13.13 13.52 3.63
C ALA A 146 11.62 13.72 3.67
N LEU A 147 10.85 12.63 3.54
CA LEU A 147 9.51 12.62 4.12
C LEU A 147 9.72 12.58 5.62
N GLY A 148 9.64 13.75 6.26
CA GLY A 148 9.80 13.89 7.69
C GLY A 148 8.78 13.04 8.42
N CYS A 149 9.26 12.03 9.14
CA CYS A 149 8.52 11.31 10.17
C CYS A 149 9.57 10.78 11.15
N SER A 150 9.87 11.59 12.18
CA SER A 150 10.39 11.07 13.44
C SER A 150 9.23 10.31 14.10
N PHE A 151 9.46 9.05 14.45
CA PHE A 151 8.62 8.34 15.41
C PHE A 151 9.16 8.61 16.80
#